data_AF-A0A975CK43-F1
#
_entry.id   AF-A0A975CK43-F1
#
_cell.length_a   1.000
_cell.length_b   1.000
_cell.length_c   1.000
_cell.angle_alpha   90.00
_cell.angle_beta   90.00
_cell.angle_gamma   90.00
#
_symmetry.space_group_name_H-M   'P 1'
#
loop_
_entity.id
_entity.type
_entity.pdbx_description
1 polymer ?
#
loop_
_entity_poly.entity_id
_entity_poly.type
_entity_poly.pdbx_seq_one_letter_code
_entity_poly.pdbx_strand_id
1 'polypeptide(L)'
;MYKNDKVIRRYSEPFKLKILSELTAGKLNKYQLGKAYGIAPSTINEWIKKYNRKDLMNTRVTVKTKDEITRIKQLQKEIEQLKKLLLKKDMDALIDDSYLEVAAEQLGYKSVLELKKKLSIKP
;
A
#
# COMPACT_ATOMS: atom_id res chain seq x y z
N MET A 1 29.35 12.89 35.28
CA MET A 1 27.96 12.42 35.41
C MET A 1 27.02 13.50 34.86
N TYR A 2 26.14 13.18 33.91
CA TYR A 2 25.15 14.14 33.42
C TYR A 2 24.09 14.39 34.51
N LYS A 3 23.96 15.65 34.95
CA LYS A 3 22.83 16.06 35.80
C LYS A 3 21.58 16.10 34.92
N ASN A 4 20.66 15.17 35.15
CA ASN A 4 19.46 15.03 34.35
C ASN A 4 18.31 15.80 35.02
N ASP A 5 18.40 17.13 35.04
CA ASP A 5 17.42 18.05 35.64
C ASP A 5 16.14 18.18 34.79
N LYS A 6 15.81 17.17 33.99
CA LYS A 6 14.62 17.17 33.12
C LYS A 6 13.37 17.06 33.99
N VAL A 7 12.52 18.07 33.91
CA VAL A 7 11.20 18.06 34.55
C VAL A 7 10.32 16.99 33.88
N ILE A 8 10.08 15.90 34.59
CA ILE A 8 9.15 14.84 34.16
C ILE A 8 7.73 15.26 34.53
N ARG A 9 6.92 15.60 33.53
CA ARG A 9 5.50 15.89 33.72
C ARG A 9 4.70 14.58 33.72
N ARG A 10 3.91 14.35 34.78
CA ARG A 10 2.94 13.25 34.87
C ARG A 10 1.53 13.83 34.88
N TYR A 11 0.67 13.26 34.05
CA TYR A 11 -0.72 13.69 33.90
C TYR A 11 -1.64 12.65 34.50
N SER A 12 -2.60 13.10 35.30
CA SER A 12 -3.63 12.24 35.88
C SER A 12 -4.59 11.73 34.80
N GLU A 13 -5.19 10.56 35.03
CA GLU A 13 -6.12 9.93 34.09
C GLU A 13 -7.37 10.78 33.80
N PRO A 14 -8.01 11.41 34.80
CA PRO A 14 -9.12 12.33 34.57
C PRO A 14 -8.73 13.51 33.68
N PHE A 15 -7.51 14.04 33.85
CA PHE A 15 -7.01 15.13 33.02
C PHE A 15 -6.82 14.71 31.57
N LYS A 16 -6.28 13.51 31.31
CA LYS A 16 -6.15 12.97 29.95
C LYS A 16 -7.51 12.86 29.26
N LEU A 17 -8.51 12.35 29.98
CA LEU A 17 -9.87 12.21 29.46
C LEU A 17 -10.52 13.57 29.17
N LYS A 18 -10.31 14.58 30.02
CA LYS A 18 -10.76 15.96 29.78
C LYS A 18 -10.18 16.53 28.49
N ILE A 19 -8.88 16.36 28.24
CA ILE A 19 -8.26 16.86 27.01
C ILE A 19 -8.80 16.14 25.78
N LEU A 20 -9.05 14.83 25.86
CA LEU A 20 -9.63 14.07 24.76
C LEU A 20 -11.10 14.45 24.49
N SER A 21 -11.90 14.75 25.51
CA SER A 21 -13.27 15.22 25.32
C SER A 21 -13.32 16.61 24.70
N GLU A 22 -12.44 17.53 25.12
CA GLU A 22 -12.29 18.85 24.49
C GLU A 22 -11.87 18.75 23.03
N LEU A 23 -10.97 17.81 22.71
CA LEU A 23 -10.58 17.53 21.32
C LEU A 23 -11.74 16.96 20.50
N THR A 24 -12.59 16.13 21.11
CA THR A 24 -13.79 15.57 20.47
C THR A 24 -14.83 16.64 20.17
N ALA A 25 -14.97 17.62 21.07
CA ALA A 25 -15.89 18.74 20.89
C ALA A 25 -15.49 19.67 19.72
N GLY A 26 -14.28 19.50 19.16
CA GLY A 26 -13.81 20.23 17.97
C GLY A 26 -13.55 21.72 18.17
N LYS A 27 -13.66 22.23 19.40
CA LYS A 27 -13.46 23.66 19.72
C LYS A 27 -12.02 24.12 19.50
N LEU A 28 -11.06 23.24 19.78
CA LEU A 28 -9.62 23.51 19.67
C LEU A 28 -8.92 22.33 19.01
N ASN A 29 -7.92 22.63 18.17
CA ASN A 29 -7.06 21.60 17.58
C ASN A 29 -5.99 21.14 18.59
N LYS A 30 -5.34 20.00 18.31
CA LYS A 30 -4.29 19.41 19.18
C LYS A 30 -3.17 20.38 19.51
N TYR A 31 -2.79 21.24 18.57
CA TYR A 31 -1.73 22.22 18.76
C TYR A 31 -2.15 23.34 19.71
N GLN A 32 -3.38 23.85 19.55
CA GLN A 32 -3.97 24.85 20.42
C GLN A 32 -4.16 24.31 21.85
N LEU A 33 -4.68 23.08 22.00
CA LEU A 33 -4.79 22.42 23.31
C LEU A 33 -3.41 22.20 23.93
N GLY A 34 -2.43 21.76 23.13
CA GLY A 34 -1.06 21.61 23.59
C GLY A 34 -0.47 22.93 24.11
N LYS A 35 -0.68 24.03 23.40
CA LYS A 35 -0.23 25.37 23.82
C LYS A 35 -0.96 25.87 25.07
N ALA A 36 -2.27 25.67 25.15
CA ALA A 36 -3.08 26.12 26.29
C ALA A 36 -2.73 25.42 27.60
N TYR A 37 -2.44 24.11 27.53
CA TYR A 37 -2.19 23.29 28.73
C TYR A 37 -0.71 22.92 28.93
N GLY A 38 0.20 23.44 28.09
CA GLY A 38 1.63 23.12 28.16
C GLY A 38 1.95 21.64 27.86
N ILE A 39 1.19 21.02 26.96
CA ILE A 39 1.30 19.61 26.59
C ILE A 39 1.87 19.52 25.17
N ALA A 40 2.84 18.63 24.95
CA ALA A 40 3.32 18.38 23.61
C ALA A 40 2.22 17.70 22.77
N PRO A 41 1.98 18.10 21.50
CA PRO A 41 1.01 17.44 20.64
C PRO A 41 1.26 15.93 20.46
N SER A 42 2.53 15.50 20.56
CA SER A 42 2.91 14.08 20.57
C SER A 42 2.32 13.32 21.76
N THR A 43 2.32 13.91 22.96
CA THR A 43 1.72 13.32 24.16
C THR A 43 0.22 13.14 24.02
N ILE A 44 -0.47 14.10 23.39
CA ILE A 44 -1.90 13.98 23.10
C ILE A 44 -2.15 12.82 22.12
N ASN A 45 -1.29 12.64 21.10
CA ASN A 45 -1.39 11.50 20.18
C ASN A 45 -1.14 10.15 20.88
N GLU A 46 -0.24 10.09 21.87
CA GLU A 46 -0.06 8.89 22.69
C GLU A 46 -1.31 8.54 23.49
N TRP A 47 -2.01 9.54 24.04
CA TRP A 47 -3.29 9.31 24.72
C TRP A 47 -4.36 8.83 23.76
N ILE A 48 -4.46 9.43 22.57
CA ILE A 48 -5.40 8.98 21.52
C ILE A 48 -5.18 7.50 21.18
N LYS A 49 -3.91 7.07 21.07
CA LYS A 49 -3.56 5.66 20.88
C LYS A 49 -3.91 4.81 22.10
N LYS A 50 -3.57 5.26 23.31
CA LYS A 50 -3.83 4.54 24.57
C LYS A 50 -5.31 4.28 24.80
N TYR A 51 -6.17 5.25 24.50
CA TYR A 51 -7.62 5.15 24.63
C TYR A 51 -8.32 4.68 23.34
N ASN A 52 -7.58 4.22 22.33
CA ASN A 52 -8.08 3.71 21.05
C ASN A 52 -9.09 4.65 20.35
N ARG A 53 -8.91 5.97 20.47
CA ARG A 53 -9.77 7.01 19.88
C ARG A 53 -9.40 7.28 18.42
N LYS A 54 -9.63 6.29 17.57
CA LYS A 54 -9.29 6.37 16.13
C LYS A 54 -9.96 7.55 15.42
N ASP A 55 -11.12 7.97 15.92
CA ASP A 55 -11.87 9.15 15.47
C ASP A 55 -11.09 10.46 15.62
N LEU A 56 -10.15 10.54 16.59
CA LEU A 56 -9.32 11.72 16.82
C LEU A 56 -7.95 11.62 16.13
N MET A 57 -7.68 10.58 15.33
CA MET A 57 -6.43 10.48 14.58
C MET A 57 -6.40 11.50 13.43
N ASN A 58 -5.21 12.04 13.14
CA ASN A 58 -5.06 12.99 12.06
C ASN A 58 -5.20 12.28 10.71
N THR A 59 -6.04 12.82 9.83
CA THR A 59 -6.05 12.45 8.40
C THR A 59 -4.75 12.92 7.77
N ARG A 60 -3.90 11.97 7.34
CA ARG A 60 -2.64 12.29 6.66
C ARG A 60 -2.93 12.60 5.19
N VAL A 61 -3.06 13.88 4.86
CA VAL A 61 -3.10 14.33 3.47
C VAL A 61 -1.66 14.51 2.98
N THR A 62 -1.24 13.70 2.01
CA THR A 62 0.05 13.88 1.35
C THR A 62 -0.16 14.80 0.17
N VAL A 63 0.44 15.99 0.21
CA VAL A 63 0.41 16.93 -0.92
C VAL A 63 1.48 16.48 -1.91
N LYS A 64 1.03 16.01 -3.08
CA LYS A 64 1.91 15.65 -4.21
C LYS A 64 1.95 16.80 -5.22
N THR A 65 3.07 16.95 -5.91
CA THR A 65 3.17 17.94 -7.00
C THR A 65 2.32 17.47 -8.19
N LYS A 66 1.92 18.41 -9.06
CA LYS A 66 1.12 18.08 -10.26
C LYS A 66 1.83 17.05 -11.15
N ASP A 67 3.16 17.13 -11.24
CA ASP A 67 4.00 16.26 -12.05
C ASP A 67 4.08 14.82 -11.51
N GLU A 68 4.07 14.66 -10.18
CA GLU A 68 4.02 13.33 -9.57
C GLU A 68 2.68 12.64 -9.86
N ILE A 69 1.59 13.41 -9.87
CA ILE A 69 0.25 12.88 -10.16
C ILE A 69 0.15 12.42 -11.62
N THR A 70 0.67 13.21 -12.56
CA THR A 70 0.69 12.85 -13.99
C THR A 70 1.57 11.63 -14.23
N ARG A 71 2.75 11.55 -13.59
CA ARG A 71 3.63 10.38 -13.70
C ARG A 71 2.99 9.11 -13.17
N ILE A 72 2.30 9.18 -12.02
CA ILE A 72 1.56 8.03 -11.46
C ILE A 72 0.49 7.54 -12.44
N LYS A 73 -0.27 8.46 -13.05
CA LYS A 73 -1.31 8.09 -14.03
C LYS A 73 -0.72 7.45 -15.30
N GLN A 74 0.40 7.98 -15.79
CA GLN A 74 1.09 7.40 -16.95
C GLN A 74 1.58 5.98 -16.65
N LEU A 75 2.22 5.79 -15.50
CA LEU A 75 2.71 4.47 -15.07
C LEU A 75 1.56 3.48 -14.88
N GLN A 76 0.42 3.91 -14.33
CA GLN A 76 -0.76 3.05 -14.20
C GLN A 76 -1.30 2.60 -15.57
N LYS A 77 -1.35 3.51 -16.54
CA LYS A 77 -1.78 3.20 -17.92
C LYS A 77 -0.81 2.22 -18.60
N GLU A 78 0.48 2.43 -18.42
CA GLU A 78 1.53 1.55 -18.96
C GLU A 78 1.43 0.14 -18.36
N ILE A 79 1.24 0.03 -17.04
CA ILE A 79 1.02 -1.27 -16.37
C ILE A 79 -0.21 -1.98 -16.94
N GLU A 80 -1.31 -1.26 -17.19
CA GLU A 80 -2.51 -1.85 -17.76
C GLU A 80 -2.29 -2.35 -19.19
N GLN A 81 -1.59 -1.57 -20.02
CA GLN A 81 -1.23 -1.96 -21.39
C GLN A 81 -0.31 -3.18 -21.42
N LEU A 82 0.72 -3.20 -20.56
CA LEU A 82 1.65 -4.33 -20.45
C LEU A 82 0.93 -5.61 -20.00
N LYS A 83 0.01 -5.52 -19.03
CA LYS A 83 -0.80 -6.68 -18.61
C LYS A 83 -1.66 -7.24 -19.75
N LYS A 84 -2.28 -6.37 -20.56
CA LYS A 84 -3.07 -6.79 -21.72
C LYS A 84 -2.22 -7.47 -22.78
N LEU A 85 -1.02 -6.94 -23.05
CA LEU A 85 -0.09 -7.56 -24.01
C LEU A 85 0.41 -8.92 -23.53
N LEU A 86 0.70 -9.04 -22.22
CA LEU A 86 1.10 -10.32 -21.64
C LEU A 86 0.00 -11.37 -21.80
N LEU A 87 -1.24 -11.04 -21.45
CA LEU A 87 -2.38 -11.96 -21.61
C LEU A 87 -2.59 -12.39 -23.07
N LYS A 88 -2.42 -11.47 -24.03
CA LYS A 88 -2.49 -11.83 -25.47
C LYS A 88 -1.39 -12.81 -25.85
N LYS A 89 -0.16 -12.55 -25.42
CA LYS A 89 0.97 -13.45 -25.69
C LYS A 89 0.77 -14.84 -25.09
N ASP A 90 0.22 -14.92 -23.88
CA ASP A 90 -0.11 -16.20 -23.24
C ASP A 90 -1.22 -16.94 -24.01
N MET A 91 -2.23 -16.22 -24.53
CA MET A 91 -3.25 -16.80 -25.39
C MET A 91 -2.68 -17.32 -26.71
N ASP A 92 -1.83 -16.54 -27.37
CA ASP A 92 -1.19 -16.93 -28.62
C ASP A 92 -0.36 -18.21 -28.42
N ALA A 93 0.39 -18.31 -27.31
CA ALA A 93 1.16 -19.51 -26.97
C ALA A 93 0.27 -20.74 -26.73
N LEU A 94 -0.86 -20.60 -26.03
CA LEU A 94 -1.82 -21.70 -25.84
C LEU A 94 -2.43 -22.16 -27.16
N ILE A 95 -2.73 -21.21 -28.05
CA ILE A 95 -3.26 -21.48 -29.38
C ILE A 95 -2.21 -22.24 -30.21
N ASP A 96 -0.96 -21.79 -30.20
CA ASP A 96 0.16 -22.45 -30.89
C ASP A 96 0.38 -23.89 -30.40
N ASP A 97 0.32 -24.11 -29.08
CA ASP A 97 0.42 -25.46 -28.50
C ASP A 97 -0.74 -26.35 -28.96
N SER A 98 -1.96 -25.83 -29.03
CA SER A 98 -3.13 -26.57 -29.51
C SER A 98 -3.03 -26.91 -31.00
N TYR A 99 -2.54 -25.99 -31.84
CA TYR A 99 -2.32 -26.25 -33.26
C TYR A 99 -1.25 -27.32 -33.47
N LEU A 100 -0.21 -27.31 -32.65
CA LEU A 100 0.87 -28.29 -32.72
C LEU A 100 0.38 -29.68 -32.30
N GLU A 101 -0.52 -29.77 -31.32
CA GLU A 101 -1.17 -31.02 -30.92
C GLU A 101 -2.01 -31.62 -32.06
N VAL A 102 -2.88 -30.81 -32.68
CA VAL A 102 -3.68 -31.24 -33.85
C VAL A 102 -2.79 -31.67 -35.03
N ALA A 103 -1.72 -30.92 -35.30
CA ALA A 103 -0.77 -31.29 -36.36
C ALA A 103 -0.03 -32.61 -36.07
N ALA A 104 0.33 -32.86 -34.80
CA ALA A 104 0.96 -34.11 -34.40
C ALA A 104 0.02 -35.32 -34.60
N GLU A 105 -1.26 -35.16 -34.23
CA GLU A 105 -2.29 -36.19 -34.47
C GLU A 105 -2.49 -36.48 -35.96
N GLN A 106 -2.60 -35.43 -36.80
CA GLN A 106 -2.76 -35.59 -38.24
C GLN A 106 -1.56 -36.29 -38.90
N LEU A 107 -0.35 -36.12 -38.36
CA LEU A 107 0.86 -36.80 -38.81
C LEU A 107 1.02 -38.22 -38.22
N GLY A 108 0.06 -38.69 -37.41
CA GLY A 108 0.04 -40.03 -36.85
C GLY A 108 0.90 -40.22 -35.60
N TYR A 109 1.30 -39.14 -34.93
CA TYR A 109 2.03 -39.19 -33.65
C TYR A 109 1.06 -39.19 -32.46
N LYS A 110 1.42 -39.88 -31.37
CA LYS A 110 0.57 -39.95 -30.17
C LYS A 110 0.72 -38.73 -29.26
N SER A 111 1.78 -37.93 -29.44
CA SER A 111 1.97 -36.70 -28.68
C SER A 111 2.92 -35.72 -29.38
N VAL A 112 2.79 -34.45 -29.03
CA VAL A 112 3.68 -33.33 -29.41
C VAL A 112 5.16 -33.63 -29.09
N LEU A 113 5.43 -34.38 -28.01
CA LEU A 113 6.79 -34.72 -27.58
C LEU A 113 7.49 -35.72 -28.52
N GLU A 114 6.73 -36.64 -29.13
CA GLU A 114 7.28 -37.59 -30.10
C GLU A 114 7.65 -36.89 -31.41
N LEU A 115 6.81 -35.94 -31.85
CA LEU A 115 7.09 -35.08 -33.01
C LEU A 115 8.37 -34.26 -32.79
N LYS A 116 8.48 -33.56 -31.64
CA LYS A 116 9.66 -32.73 -31.30
C LYS A 116 10.96 -33.54 -31.23
N LYS A 117 10.92 -34.78 -30.68
CA LYS A 117 12.08 -35.69 -30.65
C LYS A 117 12.53 -36.14 -32.03
N LYS A 118 11.59 -36.45 -32.95
CA LYS A 118 11.93 -36.84 -34.32
C LYS A 118 12.53 -35.70 -35.14
N LEU A 119 12.06 -34.47 -34.93
CA LEU A 119 12.57 -33.29 -35.64
C LEU A 119 13.98 -32.86 -35.20
N SER A 120 14.56 -33.48 -34.15
CA SER A 120 15.90 -33.15 -33.62
C SER A 120 16.13 -31.66 -33.34
N ILE A 121 15.07 -30.91 -33.04
CA ILE A 121 15.16 -29.49 -32.68
C ILE A 121 15.58 -29.47 -31.20
N LYS A 122 16.85 -29.14 -30.94
CA LYS A 122 17.33 -28.85 -29.58
C LYS A 122 16.62 -27.61 -29.03
N PRO A 123 16.35 -27.56 -27.72
CA PRO A 123 15.73 -26.40 -27.07
C PRO A 123 16.55 -25.13 -27.25
#